data_AF-A0A8I1P3X0-F1
#
_entry.id   AF-A0A8I1P3X0-F1
#
_cell.length_a   1.000
_cell.length_b   1.000
_cell.length_c   1.000
_cell.angle_alpha   90.00
_cell.angle_beta   90.00
_cell.angle_gamma   90.00
#
_symmetry.space_group_name_H-M   'P 1'
#
loop_
_entity.id
_entity.type
_entity.pdbx_description
1 polymer ?
#
loop_
_entity_poly.entity_id
_entity_poly.type
_entity_poly.pdbx_seq_one_letter_code
_entity_poly.pdbx_strand_id
1 'polypeptide(L)'
;MSLAVARERVATIALSAPAGVVFALVAFAFVLFDAADGSPIYADTDDLVRLLQIRDLLGDRNVFDLTLPFISMPEPYVSHYSRVVDLPYFLIGEALAPLLGAEAALAVASWVFPLVLLACFCALAVYALRRVAGGRFGAVEALVTALAMAPALPEFTPERIDHHNFQLVLMMAMLAGLVGPARRGGAAVGAAIAASVAVGLECLPFIVAGLSALSLAGVFGGERDRQRMQVTGLALVAACAPAAILGYGPSIVLATNCDTVSLPWLAALAGGGLILAAVPFAWRSSVFAGGDGRAVAMRLGSLAVPGLALAAALAVAFPDCATGNYYGVVDPLSRKLWLDTLPQEKGILHQFAAGRYPLAVFCVFWAFLLAATAPAAWRGWRSGRRELAVVWIVALSGLATYLAIERSVRNDAALVAMLMPATIALVRGERPFGLPASRRYLAGALAVPLAVTLAAYVATPKTPFVFTVLDQLHFDYCKAVDAGVLDDIPPARIMAPLGAARKIVEGHPQHSVAAFTVHRAAPELAPQVV
;
A
#
# COMPACT_ATOMS: atom_id res chain seq x y z
N MET A 1 -35.77 28.48 11.92
CA MET A 1 -35.82 27.39 10.94
C MET A 1 -35.83 26.07 11.73
N SER A 2 -36.87 25.23 11.60
CA SER A 2 -36.97 23.98 12.38
C SER A 2 -35.83 23.02 12.02
N LEU A 3 -35.28 22.31 13.01
CA LEU A 3 -34.27 21.25 12.82
C LEU A 3 -34.70 20.20 11.78
N ALA A 4 -36.01 19.98 11.62
CA ALA A 4 -36.56 19.09 10.60
C ALA A 4 -36.33 19.62 9.18
N VAL A 5 -36.56 20.92 8.95
CA VAL A 5 -36.35 21.59 7.66
C VAL A 5 -34.87 21.69 7.30
N ALA A 6 -34.01 21.88 8.31
CA ALA A 6 -32.57 21.82 8.14
C ALA A 6 -32.10 20.40 7.75
N ARG A 7 -32.58 19.35 8.44
CA ARG A 7 -32.30 17.95 8.10
C ARG A 7 -32.76 17.59 6.68
N GLU A 8 -33.95 18.01 6.29
CA GLU A 8 -34.54 17.71 4.99
C GLU A 8 -33.78 18.42 3.85
N ARG A 9 -33.38 19.68 4.05
CA ARG A 9 -32.52 20.40 3.10
C ARG A 9 -31.12 19.82 3.00
N VAL A 10 -30.48 19.44 4.11
CA VAL A 10 -29.16 18.78 4.09
C VAL A 10 -29.24 17.43 3.39
N ALA A 11 -30.30 16.64 3.64
CA ALA A 11 -30.53 15.37 2.97
C ALA A 11 -30.73 15.54 1.45
N THR A 12 -31.49 16.55 1.03
CA THR A 12 -31.75 16.83 -0.39
C THR A 12 -30.50 17.32 -1.13
N ILE A 13 -29.70 18.19 -0.50
CA ILE A 13 -28.42 18.66 -1.06
C ILE A 13 -27.43 17.49 -1.18
N ALA A 14 -27.29 16.68 -0.12
CA ALA A 14 -26.39 15.51 -0.13
C ALA A 14 -26.77 14.47 -1.19
N LEU A 15 -28.07 14.27 -1.44
CA LEU A 15 -28.57 13.36 -2.47
C LEU A 15 -28.43 13.91 -3.90
N SER A 16 -28.35 15.24 -4.05
CA SER A 16 -28.16 15.91 -5.35
C SER A 16 -26.68 16.16 -5.73
N ALA A 17 -25.76 16.02 -4.76
CA ALA A 17 -24.35 16.26 -4.98
C ALA A 17 -23.74 15.19 -5.92
N PRO A 18 -22.80 15.56 -6.81
CA PRO A 18 -22.08 14.59 -7.62
C PRO A 18 -21.39 13.55 -6.72
N ALA A 19 -21.51 12.26 -7.04
CA ALA A 19 -20.95 11.17 -6.24
C ALA A 19 -19.47 11.37 -5.85
N GLY A 20 -18.67 11.96 -6.74
CA GLY A 20 -17.27 12.27 -6.45
C GLY A 20 -17.08 13.32 -5.35
N VAL A 21 -17.97 14.32 -5.27
CA VAL A 21 -17.95 15.32 -4.19
C VAL A 21 -18.33 14.66 -2.86
N VAL A 22 -19.35 13.80 -2.85
CA VAL A 22 -19.74 13.07 -1.63
C VAL A 22 -18.59 12.18 -1.14
N PHE A 23 -17.96 11.43 -2.04
CA PHE A 23 -16.81 10.58 -1.71
C PHE A 23 -15.67 11.40 -1.09
N ALA A 24 -15.29 12.50 -1.74
CA ALA A 24 -14.24 13.38 -1.24
C ALA A 24 -14.60 14.01 0.11
N LEU A 25 -15.82 14.55 0.26
CA LEU A 25 -16.25 15.15 1.53
C LEU A 25 -16.18 14.17 2.70
N VAL A 26 -16.62 12.93 2.50
CA VAL A 26 -16.56 11.89 3.54
C VAL A 26 -15.10 11.55 3.87
N ALA A 27 -14.26 11.37 2.85
CA ALA A 27 -12.85 11.05 3.05
C ALA A 27 -12.10 12.18 3.79
N PHE A 28 -12.25 13.42 3.33
CA PHE A 28 -11.65 14.59 3.99
C PHE A 28 -12.20 14.81 5.40
N ALA A 29 -13.52 14.62 5.62
CA ALA A 29 -14.09 14.75 6.96
C ALA A 29 -13.53 13.69 7.92
N PHE A 30 -13.35 12.44 7.45
CA PHE A 30 -12.75 11.37 8.25
C PHE A 30 -11.32 11.74 8.66
N VAL A 31 -10.50 12.17 7.71
CA VAL A 31 -9.10 12.52 7.89
C VAL A 31 -8.91 13.75 8.78
N LEU A 32 -9.72 14.79 8.59
CA LEU A 32 -9.66 15.99 9.43
C LEU A 32 -10.20 15.75 10.84
N PHE A 33 -11.14 14.80 11.00
CA PHE A 33 -11.60 14.38 12.31
C PHE A 33 -10.52 13.58 13.05
N ASP A 34 -9.79 12.71 12.35
CA ASP A 34 -8.63 11.98 12.90
C ASP A 34 -7.52 12.93 13.36
N ALA A 35 -7.30 14.04 12.65
CA ALA A 35 -6.32 15.07 13.05
C ALA A 35 -6.78 15.97 14.21
N ALA A 36 -8.06 15.95 14.61
CA ALA A 36 -8.65 17.02 15.39
C ALA A 36 -8.13 17.12 16.84
N ASP A 37 -7.66 16.02 17.42
CA ASP A 37 -7.09 15.97 18.77
C ASP A 37 -5.56 16.03 18.80
N GLY A 38 -4.91 16.14 17.63
CA GLY A 38 -3.46 16.14 17.49
C GLY A 38 -2.81 14.78 17.75
N SER A 39 -3.57 13.68 17.73
CA SER A 39 -3.06 12.32 17.92
C SER A 39 -3.56 11.38 16.81
N PRO A 40 -3.09 11.53 15.56
CA PRO A 40 -3.50 10.69 14.43
C PRO A 40 -3.42 9.19 14.74
N ILE A 41 -4.41 8.41 14.31
CA ILE A 41 -4.49 6.96 14.60
C ILE A 41 -3.24 6.19 14.14
N TYR A 42 -2.64 6.58 13.02
CA TYR A 42 -1.47 5.91 12.43
C TYR A 42 -0.15 6.66 12.59
N ALA A 43 -0.11 7.76 13.36
CA ALA A 43 1.16 8.43 13.61
C ALA A 43 2.11 7.51 14.40
N ASP A 44 3.30 7.27 13.84
CA ASP A 44 4.25 6.32 14.42
C ASP A 44 5.72 6.75 14.27
N THR A 45 6.62 5.79 14.46
CA THR A 45 8.07 6.01 14.38
C THR A 45 8.55 6.28 12.95
N ASP A 46 7.86 5.75 11.94
CA ASP A 46 8.24 5.92 10.55
C ASP A 46 8.07 7.36 10.09
N ASP A 47 7.01 8.05 10.54
CA ASP A 47 6.82 9.49 10.31
C ASP A 47 7.98 10.31 10.87
N LEU A 48 8.48 9.95 12.06
CA LEU A 48 9.58 10.68 12.69
C LEU A 48 10.89 10.47 11.93
N VAL A 49 11.28 9.23 11.61
CA VAL A 49 12.50 8.99 10.81
C VAL A 49 12.39 9.71 9.48
N ARG A 50 11.22 9.68 8.85
CA ARG A 50 10.95 10.38 7.60
C ARG A 50 11.11 11.89 7.74
N LEU A 51 10.54 12.48 8.79
CA LEU A 51 10.63 13.91 9.08
C LEU A 51 12.09 14.33 9.23
N LEU A 52 12.88 13.56 9.99
CA LEU A 52 14.29 13.81 10.20
C LEU A 52 15.10 13.67 8.90
N GLN A 53 14.79 12.66 8.09
CA GLN A 53 15.40 12.46 6.78
C GLN A 53 15.10 13.58 5.78
N ILE A 54 13.92 14.20 5.86
CA ILE A 54 13.56 15.38 5.04
C ILE A 54 14.23 16.64 5.60
N ARG A 55 14.27 16.80 6.93
CA ARG A 55 14.95 17.91 7.60
C ARG A 55 16.43 17.95 7.23
N ASP A 56 17.10 16.80 7.27
CA ASP A 56 18.51 16.67 6.88
C ASP A 56 18.72 17.06 5.41
N LEU A 57 17.85 16.58 4.52
CA LEU A 57 17.85 16.94 3.10
C LEU A 57 17.64 18.43 2.84
N LEU A 58 16.82 19.14 3.64
CA LEU A 58 16.69 20.60 3.58
C LEU A 58 17.99 21.32 3.96
N GLY A 59 18.78 20.72 4.84
CA GLY A 59 20.07 21.26 5.28
C GLY A 59 21.13 21.18 4.19
N ASP A 60 21.33 19.99 3.62
CA ASP A 60 22.49 19.71 2.75
C ASP A 60 22.16 19.61 1.25
N ARG A 61 20.88 19.41 0.89
CA ARG A 61 20.37 19.17 -0.47
C ARG A 61 20.98 17.95 -1.16
N ASN A 62 21.55 17.02 -0.39
CA ASN A 62 22.20 15.83 -0.93
C ASN A 62 21.17 14.70 -1.13
N VAL A 63 20.44 14.78 -2.25
CA VAL A 63 19.32 13.87 -2.55
C VAL A 63 19.68 12.39 -2.40
N PHE A 64 20.90 11.98 -2.76
CA PHE A 64 21.28 10.56 -2.76
C PHE A 64 22.02 10.10 -1.50
N ASP A 65 22.25 10.99 -0.54
CA ASP A 65 22.70 10.57 0.78
C ASP A 65 21.48 10.15 1.61
N LEU A 66 21.48 8.92 2.10
CA LEU A 66 20.42 8.37 2.95
C LEU A 66 20.94 8.09 4.36
N THR A 67 22.15 8.56 4.68
CA THR A 67 22.76 8.41 5.98
C THR A 67 22.13 9.37 6.98
N LEU A 68 21.62 8.85 8.09
CA LEU A 68 21.06 9.64 9.18
C LEU A 68 22.02 9.57 10.38
N PRO A 69 22.92 10.55 10.58
CA PRO A 69 24.01 10.45 11.56
C PRO A 69 23.53 10.47 13.02
N PHE A 70 22.32 10.97 13.27
CA PHE A 70 21.71 11.02 14.60
C PHE A 70 21.15 9.65 15.06
N ILE A 71 21.11 8.64 14.18
CA ILE A 71 20.90 7.23 14.53
C ILE A 71 22.20 6.51 14.15
N SER A 72 23.01 6.07 15.12
CA SER A 72 24.36 5.58 14.80
C SER A 72 24.85 4.51 15.76
N MET A 73 25.17 3.31 15.25
CA MET A 73 25.82 2.21 15.99
C MET A 73 26.50 1.13 15.11
N PRO A 74 27.84 0.96 15.19
CA PRO A 74 28.83 2.01 15.39
C PRO A 74 28.86 2.98 14.20
N GLU A 75 28.44 2.53 13.02
CA GLU A 75 28.25 3.35 11.83
C GLU A 75 26.89 4.10 11.87
N PRO A 76 26.78 5.23 11.16
CA PRO A 76 25.49 5.87 10.92
C PRO A 76 24.47 4.96 10.22
N TYR A 77 23.21 5.07 10.61
CA TYR A 77 22.09 4.40 9.96
C TYR A 77 21.97 4.85 8.51
N VAL A 78 21.89 3.90 7.58
CA VAL A 78 21.56 4.17 6.18
C VAL A 78 20.12 3.79 5.93
N SER A 79 19.31 4.82 5.71
CA SER A 79 17.88 4.67 5.50
C SER A 79 17.54 3.86 4.27
N HIS A 80 16.51 3.02 4.41
CA HIS A 80 15.91 2.27 3.30
C HIS A 80 14.65 2.96 2.77
N TYR A 81 14.34 4.14 3.31
CA TYR A 81 13.20 4.94 2.96
C TYR A 81 13.47 5.75 1.69
N SER A 82 12.62 5.52 0.69
CA SER A 82 12.76 6.11 -0.64
C SER A 82 12.59 7.62 -0.64
N ARG A 83 13.51 8.33 -1.31
CA ARG A 83 13.42 9.76 -1.60
C ARG A 83 12.22 10.15 -2.46
N VAL A 84 11.61 9.21 -3.18
CA VAL A 84 10.38 9.48 -3.95
C VAL A 84 9.27 10.04 -3.04
N VAL A 85 9.20 9.55 -1.80
CA VAL A 85 8.24 10.00 -0.79
C VAL A 85 8.66 11.35 -0.22
N ASP A 86 9.95 11.55 0.03
CA ASP A 86 10.50 12.75 0.65
C ASP A 86 10.42 13.99 -0.25
N LEU A 87 10.66 13.82 -1.55
CA LEU A 87 10.88 14.92 -2.48
C LEU A 87 9.74 15.95 -2.51
N PRO A 88 8.45 15.57 -2.50
CA PRO A 88 7.39 16.57 -2.45
C PRO A 88 7.40 17.40 -1.17
N TYR A 89 7.68 16.79 -0.01
CA TYR A 89 7.81 17.52 1.26
C TYR A 89 9.01 18.44 1.25
N PHE A 90 10.16 17.95 0.77
CA PHE A 90 11.37 18.74 0.59
C PHE A 90 11.13 19.95 -0.34
N LEU A 91 10.48 19.76 -1.48
CA LEU A 91 10.21 20.86 -2.43
C LEU A 91 9.28 21.92 -1.86
N ILE A 92 8.26 21.52 -1.10
CA ILE A 92 7.38 22.46 -0.38
C ILE A 92 8.17 23.17 0.72
N GLY A 93 8.97 22.42 1.48
CA GLY A 93 9.84 22.93 2.53
C GLY A 93 10.82 23.98 2.00
N GLU A 94 11.58 23.67 0.95
CA GLU A 94 12.51 24.60 0.29
C GLU A 94 11.82 25.88 -0.18
N ALA A 95 10.62 25.75 -0.78
CA ALA A 95 9.89 26.91 -1.29
C ALA A 95 9.39 27.84 -0.18
N LEU A 96 9.04 27.29 0.98
CA LEU A 96 8.49 28.05 2.12
C LEU A 96 9.53 28.48 3.15
N ALA A 97 10.69 27.81 3.20
CA ALA A 97 11.74 28.07 4.18
C ALA A 97 12.23 29.54 4.20
N PRO A 98 12.37 30.26 3.07
CA PRO A 98 12.74 31.67 3.08
C PRO A 98 11.74 32.60 3.78
N LEU A 99 10.47 32.18 3.88
CA LEU A 99 9.39 32.98 4.47
C LEU A 99 9.09 32.59 5.92
N LEU A 100 9.14 31.30 6.23
CA LEU A 100 8.68 30.75 7.51
C LEU A 100 9.83 30.23 8.39
N GLY A 101 11.03 30.04 7.84
CA GLY A 101 12.07 29.21 8.42
C GLY A 101 11.85 27.72 8.10
N ALA A 102 12.92 26.91 8.18
CA ALA A 102 12.91 25.51 7.75
C ALA A 102 11.91 24.65 8.55
N GLU A 103 11.88 24.78 9.87
CA GLU A 103 11.00 23.98 10.74
C GLU A 103 9.51 24.26 10.48
N ALA A 104 9.12 25.54 10.40
CA ALA A 104 7.73 25.90 10.12
C ALA A 104 7.33 25.53 8.68
N ALA A 105 8.25 25.65 7.72
CA ALA A 105 8.02 25.21 6.35
C ALA A 105 7.78 23.69 6.27
N LEU A 106 8.57 22.90 6.99
CA LEU A 106 8.42 21.45 7.06
C LEU A 106 7.11 21.06 7.77
N ALA A 107 6.75 21.73 8.87
CA ALA A 107 5.46 21.52 9.52
C ALA A 107 4.28 21.78 8.57
N VAL A 108 4.33 22.85 7.78
CA VAL A 108 3.32 23.14 6.75
C VAL A 108 3.29 22.04 5.68
N ALA A 109 4.46 21.59 5.21
CA ALA A 109 4.55 20.52 4.21
C ALA A 109 3.92 19.21 4.72
N SER A 110 4.26 18.81 5.95
CA SER A 110 3.74 17.60 6.62
C SER A 110 2.24 17.66 6.86
N TRP A 111 1.67 18.86 7.00
CA TRP A 111 0.23 19.04 7.17
C TRP A 111 -0.54 19.04 5.84
N VAL A 112 -0.01 19.74 4.84
CA VAL A 112 -0.73 20.00 3.57
C VAL A 112 -0.60 18.84 2.58
N PHE A 113 0.59 18.25 2.44
CA PHE A 113 0.84 17.31 1.36
C PHE A 113 0.06 15.97 1.49
N PRO A 114 -0.16 15.38 2.68
CA PRO A 114 -1.03 14.21 2.82
C PRO A 114 -2.45 14.47 2.29
N LEU A 115 -2.99 15.69 2.46
CA LEU A 115 -4.29 16.09 1.93
C LEU A 115 -4.30 16.21 0.40
N VAL A 116 -3.16 16.58 -0.21
CA VAL A 116 -2.99 16.55 -1.67
C VAL A 116 -3.02 15.11 -2.18
N LEU A 117 -2.33 14.20 -1.49
CA LEU A 117 -2.38 12.77 -1.81
C LEU A 117 -3.81 12.21 -1.64
N LEU A 118 -4.56 12.64 -0.63
CA LEU A 118 -5.97 12.27 -0.46
C LEU A 118 -6.81 12.72 -1.65
N ALA A 119 -6.63 13.96 -2.13
CA ALA A 119 -7.33 14.45 -3.31
C ALA A 119 -7.03 13.59 -4.55
N CYS A 120 -5.76 13.22 -4.75
CA CYS A 120 -5.33 12.32 -5.82
C CYS A 120 -5.97 10.94 -5.68
N PHE A 121 -5.95 10.36 -4.48
CA PHE A 121 -6.59 9.08 -4.16
C PHE A 121 -8.08 9.11 -4.49
N CYS A 122 -8.81 10.13 -4.00
CA CYS A 122 -10.24 10.30 -4.28
C CYS A 122 -10.52 10.42 -5.78
N ALA A 123 -9.74 11.19 -6.52
CA ALA A 123 -9.92 11.37 -7.96
C ALA A 123 -9.76 10.04 -8.73
N LEU A 124 -8.70 9.28 -8.41
CA LEU A 124 -8.42 7.98 -9.02
C LEU A 124 -9.45 6.92 -8.64
N ALA A 125 -9.81 6.85 -7.35
CA ALA A 125 -10.85 5.94 -6.84
C ALA A 125 -12.20 6.20 -7.51
N VAL A 126 -12.67 7.46 -7.54
CA VAL A 126 -13.95 7.83 -8.18
C VAL A 126 -13.93 7.51 -9.67
N TYR A 127 -12.81 7.75 -10.35
CA TYR A 127 -12.66 7.38 -11.76
C TYR A 127 -12.80 5.87 -11.97
N ALA A 128 -12.11 5.05 -11.17
CA ALA A 128 -12.18 3.59 -11.25
C ALA A 128 -13.58 3.07 -10.89
N LEU A 129 -14.18 3.56 -9.80
CA LEU A 129 -15.50 3.18 -9.32
C LEU A 129 -16.59 3.43 -10.37
N ARG A 130 -16.55 4.56 -11.07
CA ARG A 130 -17.50 4.86 -12.16
C ARG A 130 -17.44 3.84 -13.30
N ARG A 131 -16.26 3.30 -13.59
CA ARG A 131 -16.06 2.26 -14.62
C ARG A 131 -16.55 0.90 -14.15
N VAL A 132 -16.21 0.52 -12.92
CA VAL A 132 -16.63 -0.74 -12.29
C VAL A 132 -18.15 -0.80 -12.13
N ALA A 133 -18.77 0.32 -11.74
CA ALA A 133 -20.22 0.42 -11.54
C ALA A 133 -21.01 0.51 -12.86
N GLY A 134 -20.36 0.49 -14.03
CA GLY A 134 -21.03 0.62 -15.32
C GLY A 134 -21.81 1.92 -15.48
N GLY A 135 -21.32 3.02 -14.90
CA GLY A 135 -21.95 4.35 -14.94
C GLY A 135 -23.00 4.61 -13.84
N ARG A 136 -23.34 3.63 -13.01
CA ARG A 136 -24.30 3.76 -11.90
C ARG A 136 -23.58 3.95 -10.56
N PHE A 137 -22.97 5.12 -10.38
CA PHE A 137 -22.27 5.49 -9.14
C PHE A 137 -22.82 6.82 -8.64
N GLY A 138 -23.77 6.75 -7.69
CA GLY A 138 -24.46 7.90 -7.09
C GLY A 138 -23.91 8.25 -5.70
N ALA A 139 -24.55 9.21 -5.05
CA ALA A 139 -24.16 9.72 -3.74
C ALA A 139 -24.12 8.63 -2.64
N VAL A 140 -25.09 7.70 -2.65
CA VAL A 140 -25.16 6.63 -1.65
C VAL A 140 -24.02 5.62 -1.85
N GLU A 141 -23.75 5.22 -3.10
CA GLU A 141 -22.62 4.33 -3.40
C GLU A 141 -21.31 5.00 -3.01
N ALA A 142 -21.14 6.30 -3.31
CA ALA A 142 -19.97 7.06 -2.91
C ALA A 142 -19.77 7.13 -1.40
N LEU A 143 -20.80 7.48 -0.64
CA LEU A 143 -20.77 7.53 0.83
C LEU A 143 -20.38 6.17 1.41
N VAL A 144 -21.08 5.10 1.01
CA VAL A 144 -20.86 3.76 1.56
C VAL A 144 -19.49 3.23 1.15
N THR A 145 -19.03 3.47 -0.08
CA THR A 145 -17.68 3.08 -0.49
C THR A 145 -16.60 3.83 0.29
N ALA A 146 -16.74 5.14 0.50
CA ALA A 146 -15.79 5.90 1.30
C ALA A 146 -15.71 5.39 2.74
N LEU A 147 -16.85 5.10 3.37
CA LEU A 147 -16.88 4.49 4.71
C LEU A 147 -16.27 3.08 4.75
N ALA A 148 -16.46 2.28 3.69
CA ALA A 148 -15.85 0.96 3.57
C ALA A 148 -14.31 1.01 3.45
N MET A 149 -13.75 2.18 3.08
CA MET A 149 -12.31 2.43 3.03
C MET A 149 -11.76 3.03 4.32
N ALA A 150 -12.54 3.12 5.40
CA ALA A 150 -12.10 3.77 6.64
C ALA A 150 -10.70 3.35 7.14
N PRO A 151 -10.27 2.06 7.07
CA PRO A 151 -8.91 1.69 7.46
C PRO A 151 -7.78 2.25 6.56
N ALA A 152 -8.08 2.71 5.36
CA ALA A 152 -7.11 3.31 4.45
C ALA A 152 -6.99 4.84 4.62
N LEU A 153 -8.06 5.49 5.10
CA LEU A 153 -8.14 6.94 5.14
C LEU A 153 -7.16 7.62 6.12
N PRO A 154 -6.91 7.10 7.35
CA PRO A 154 -5.99 7.75 8.28
C PRO A 154 -4.53 7.82 7.77
N GLU A 155 -4.17 7.07 6.73
CA GLU A 155 -2.85 7.22 6.09
C GLU A 155 -2.64 8.61 5.45
N PHE A 156 -3.73 9.34 5.20
CA PHE A 156 -3.70 10.68 4.64
C PHE A 156 -3.88 11.78 5.70
N THR A 157 -3.90 11.43 6.99
CA THR A 157 -4.00 12.39 8.08
C THR A 157 -2.80 13.33 8.06
N PRO A 158 -2.99 14.64 8.27
CA PRO A 158 -1.89 15.56 8.51
C PRO A 158 -0.85 14.97 9.47
N GLU A 159 0.43 15.20 9.17
CA GLU A 159 1.59 14.63 9.88
C GLU A 159 1.86 13.13 9.63
N ARG A 160 0.94 12.37 9.01
CA ARG A 160 1.24 11.04 8.48
C ARG A 160 1.97 11.17 7.14
N ILE A 161 3.30 11.26 7.21
CA ILE A 161 4.18 11.51 6.06
C ILE A 161 4.88 10.26 5.53
N ASP A 162 4.55 9.11 6.09
CA ASP A 162 5.09 7.84 5.65
C ASP A 162 4.56 7.36 4.26
N HIS A 163 5.18 6.32 3.73
CA HIS A 163 5.05 5.83 2.36
C HIS A 163 3.73 5.14 2.00
N HIS A 164 2.91 4.75 2.98
CA HIS A 164 1.67 4.02 2.72
C HIS A 164 0.64 4.86 1.95
N ASN A 165 0.56 6.18 2.18
CA ASN A 165 -0.34 7.06 1.42
C ASN A 165 0.05 7.15 -0.06
N PHE A 166 1.35 7.19 -0.38
CA PHE A 166 1.86 7.10 -1.75
C PHE A 166 1.47 5.76 -2.37
N GLN A 167 1.69 4.65 -1.66
CA GLN A 167 1.34 3.33 -2.16
C GLN A 167 -0.16 3.18 -2.41
N LEU A 168 -1.03 3.69 -1.54
CA LEU A 168 -2.48 3.72 -1.74
C LEU A 168 -2.85 4.49 -3.01
N VAL A 169 -2.27 5.67 -3.23
CA VAL A 169 -2.48 6.46 -4.46
C VAL A 169 -2.01 5.69 -5.70
N LEU A 170 -0.84 5.06 -5.64
CA LEU A 170 -0.26 4.34 -6.76
C LEU A 170 -1.02 3.04 -7.07
N MET A 171 -1.54 2.34 -6.06
CA MET A 171 -2.42 1.19 -6.25
C MET A 171 -3.76 1.62 -6.87
N MET A 172 -4.33 2.75 -6.46
CA MET A 172 -5.50 3.32 -7.13
C MET A 172 -5.20 3.78 -8.56
N ALA A 173 -4.02 4.33 -8.83
CA ALA A 173 -3.58 4.69 -10.18
C ALA A 173 -3.44 3.45 -11.08
N MET A 174 -2.89 2.36 -10.55
CA MET A 174 -2.84 1.07 -11.22
C MET A 174 -4.26 0.58 -11.56
N LEU A 175 -5.18 0.54 -10.58
CA LEU A 175 -6.56 0.12 -10.82
C LEU A 175 -7.27 1.01 -11.85
N ALA A 176 -7.14 2.33 -11.72
CA ALA A 176 -7.68 3.29 -12.67
C ALA A 176 -7.14 3.05 -14.09
N GLY A 177 -5.85 2.75 -14.24
CA GLY A 177 -5.24 2.43 -15.51
C GLY A 177 -5.72 1.10 -16.09
N LEU A 178 -5.90 0.07 -15.26
CA LEU A 178 -6.43 -1.23 -15.65
C LEU A 178 -7.87 -1.16 -16.21
N VAL A 179 -8.71 -0.29 -15.63
CA VAL A 179 -10.09 -0.05 -16.12
C VAL A 179 -10.19 1.15 -17.07
N GLY A 180 -9.04 1.74 -17.43
CA GLY A 180 -8.90 2.93 -18.25
C GLY A 180 -8.80 2.67 -19.76
N PRO A 181 -8.76 3.72 -20.60
CA PRO A 181 -8.45 3.59 -22.03
C PRO A 181 -7.13 2.85 -22.24
N ALA A 182 -7.07 1.93 -23.19
CA ALA A 182 -5.95 0.98 -23.35
C ALA A 182 -4.54 1.63 -23.30
N ARG A 183 -4.27 2.66 -24.12
CA ARG A 183 -2.94 3.28 -24.17
C ARG A 183 -2.60 4.07 -22.90
N ARG A 184 -3.42 5.06 -22.54
CA ARG A 184 -3.19 5.92 -21.36
C ARG A 184 -3.23 5.12 -20.06
N GLY A 185 -4.19 4.20 -19.96
CA GLY A 185 -4.32 3.29 -18.83
C GLY A 185 -3.15 2.32 -18.75
N GLY A 186 -2.69 1.76 -19.87
CA GLY A 186 -1.49 0.91 -19.89
C GLY A 186 -0.25 1.65 -19.38
N ALA A 187 -0.05 2.89 -19.85
CA ALA A 187 1.06 3.73 -19.41
C ALA A 187 0.98 4.05 -17.91
N ALA A 188 -0.22 4.41 -17.43
CA ALA A 188 -0.46 4.67 -16.01
C ALA A 188 -0.17 3.44 -15.14
N VAL A 189 -0.55 2.23 -15.58
CA VAL A 189 -0.26 0.98 -14.85
C VAL A 189 1.25 0.76 -14.74
N GLY A 190 2.00 0.84 -15.85
CA GLY A 190 3.45 0.61 -15.83
C GLY A 190 4.19 1.63 -14.98
N ALA A 191 3.84 2.92 -15.10
CA ALA A 191 4.43 3.99 -14.30
C ALA A 191 4.07 3.87 -12.81
N ALA A 192 2.82 3.54 -12.48
CA ALA A 192 2.38 3.37 -11.10
C ALA A 192 3.08 2.18 -10.41
N ILE A 193 3.27 1.07 -11.13
CA ILE A 193 4.01 -0.09 -10.63
C ILE A 193 5.49 0.27 -10.39
N ALA A 194 6.13 0.92 -11.35
CA ALA A 194 7.53 1.36 -11.21
C ALA A 194 7.71 2.28 -10.00
N ALA A 195 6.85 3.30 -9.87
CA ALA A 195 6.89 4.23 -8.75
C ALA A 195 6.54 3.53 -7.42
N SER A 196 5.57 2.63 -7.38
CA SER A 196 5.17 1.93 -6.16
C SER A 196 6.30 1.05 -5.63
N VAL A 197 6.97 0.32 -6.52
CA VAL A 197 8.12 -0.50 -6.12
C VAL A 197 9.25 0.41 -5.63
N ALA A 198 9.56 1.49 -6.35
CA ALA A 198 10.55 2.48 -5.93
C ALA A 198 10.23 3.15 -4.58
N VAL A 199 8.97 3.17 -4.16
CA VAL A 199 8.55 3.62 -2.82
C VAL A 199 8.75 2.51 -1.79
N GLY A 200 8.36 1.26 -2.10
CA GLY A 200 8.54 0.11 -1.22
C GLY A 200 7.96 -1.19 -1.79
N LEU A 201 8.33 -2.33 -1.19
CA LEU A 201 8.00 -3.67 -1.71
C LEU A 201 6.67 -4.25 -1.18
N GLU A 202 6.01 -3.58 -0.24
CA GLU A 202 4.79 -4.08 0.40
C GLU A 202 3.65 -4.36 -0.58
N CYS A 203 3.54 -3.57 -1.65
CA CYS A 203 2.47 -3.70 -2.64
C CYS A 203 2.70 -4.79 -3.70
N LEU A 204 3.80 -5.56 -3.63
CA LEU A 204 4.11 -6.60 -4.61
C LEU A 204 2.97 -7.62 -4.82
N PRO A 205 2.26 -8.13 -3.79
CA PRO A 205 1.15 -9.06 -3.98
C PRO A 205 0.04 -8.48 -4.88
N PHE A 206 -0.31 -7.20 -4.68
CA PHE A 206 -1.36 -6.51 -5.44
C PHE A 206 -0.91 -6.20 -6.87
N ILE A 207 0.36 -5.82 -7.03
CA ILE A 207 0.99 -5.60 -8.34
C ILE A 207 0.97 -6.89 -9.16
N VAL A 208 1.38 -8.01 -8.57
CA VAL A 208 1.36 -9.33 -9.23
C VAL A 208 -0.06 -9.72 -9.64
N ALA A 209 -1.06 -9.47 -8.78
CA ALA A 209 -2.46 -9.72 -9.11
C ALA A 209 -2.95 -8.84 -10.27
N GLY A 210 -2.59 -7.55 -10.27
CA GLY A 210 -2.92 -6.60 -11.34
C GLY A 210 -2.28 -6.98 -12.68
N LEU A 211 -0.99 -7.33 -12.69
CA LEU A 211 -0.26 -7.80 -13.87
C LEU A 211 -0.79 -9.14 -14.37
N SER A 212 -1.19 -10.04 -13.47
CA SER A 212 -1.83 -11.31 -13.81
C SER A 212 -3.19 -11.07 -14.48
N ALA A 213 -4.03 -10.21 -13.91
CA ALA A 213 -5.32 -9.83 -14.49
C ALA A 213 -5.17 -9.17 -15.87
N LEU A 214 -4.17 -8.28 -16.03
CA LEU A 214 -3.82 -7.65 -17.29
C LEU A 214 -3.37 -8.68 -18.34
N SER A 215 -2.50 -9.61 -17.96
CA SER A 215 -1.98 -10.66 -18.83
C SER A 215 -3.08 -11.62 -19.28
N LEU A 216 -3.93 -12.06 -18.35
CA LEU A 216 -5.11 -12.87 -18.66
C LEU A 216 -6.06 -12.10 -19.59
N ALA A 217 -6.29 -10.81 -19.34
CA ALA A 217 -7.10 -9.98 -20.23
C ALA A 217 -6.49 -9.88 -21.63
N GLY A 218 -5.16 -9.80 -21.77
CA GLY A 218 -4.46 -9.83 -23.05
C GLY A 218 -4.59 -11.17 -23.79
N VAL A 219 -4.48 -12.29 -23.07
CA VAL A 219 -4.57 -13.66 -23.62
C VAL A 219 -5.96 -13.96 -24.15
N PHE A 220 -6.99 -13.67 -23.35
CA PHE A 220 -8.40 -13.95 -23.68
C PHE A 220 -9.09 -12.79 -24.42
N GLY A 221 -8.42 -11.65 -24.54
CA GLY A 221 -8.95 -10.41 -25.08
C GLY A 221 -8.62 -10.11 -26.52
N GLY A 222 -9.09 -8.91 -26.90
CA GLY A 222 -8.88 -8.35 -28.22
C GLY A 222 -7.66 -7.44 -28.25
N GLU A 223 -7.48 -6.75 -29.39
CA GLU A 223 -6.32 -5.88 -29.60
C GLU A 223 -6.20 -4.75 -28.57
N ARG A 224 -7.32 -4.26 -28.02
CA ARG A 224 -7.30 -3.23 -26.97
C ARG A 224 -6.64 -3.73 -25.69
N ASP A 225 -6.92 -4.97 -25.26
CA ASP A 225 -6.33 -5.55 -24.06
C ASP A 225 -4.83 -5.80 -24.25
N ARG A 226 -4.45 -6.32 -25.44
CA ARG A 226 -3.05 -6.54 -25.82
C ARG A 226 -2.27 -5.24 -25.91
N GLN A 227 -2.87 -4.20 -26.49
CA GLN A 227 -2.27 -2.88 -26.53
C GLN A 227 -2.06 -2.30 -25.14
N ARG A 228 -3.03 -2.48 -24.22
CA ARG A 228 -2.85 -2.06 -22.82
C ARG A 228 -1.65 -2.77 -22.20
N MET A 229 -1.59 -4.10 -22.34
CA MET A 229 -0.49 -4.93 -21.85
C MET A 229 0.87 -4.50 -22.40
N GLN A 230 0.96 -4.24 -23.71
CA GLN A 230 2.20 -3.76 -24.35
C GLN A 230 2.65 -2.42 -23.81
N VAL A 231 1.73 -1.45 -23.72
CA VAL A 231 2.06 -0.11 -23.23
C VAL A 231 2.41 -0.14 -21.74
N THR A 232 1.79 -1.01 -20.95
CA THR A 232 2.21 -1.27 -19.56
C THR A 232 3.64 -1.78 -19.49
N GLY A 233 4.00 -2.78 -20.30
CA GLY A 233 5.37 -3.29 -20.36
C GLY A 233 6.38 -2.20 -20.71
N LEU A 234 6.11 -1.40 -21.75
CA LEU A 234 6.97 -0.30 -22.18
C LEU A 234 7.12 0.78 -21.11
N ALA A 235 6.00 1.20 -20.49
CA ALA A 235 6.04 2.21 -19.44
C ALA A 235 6.77 1.71 -18.19
N LEU A 236 6.61 0.42 -17.84
CA LEU A 236 7.31 -0.19 -16.72
C LEU A 236 8.83 -0.18 -16.95
N VAL A 237 9.29 -0.61 -18.12
CA VAL A 237 10.73 -0.59 -18.50
C VAL A 237 11.28 0.84 -18.51
N ALA A 238 10.51 1.78 -19.06
CA ALA A 238 10.94 3.18 -19.15
C ALA A 238 11.02 3.87 -17.78
N ALA A 239 10.15 3.49 -16.83
CA ALA A 239 10.04 4.16 -15.53
C ALA A 239 10.82 3.49 -14.39
N CYS A 240 11.11 2.18 -14.47
CA CYS A 240 11.66 1.44 -13.32
C CYS A 240 13.05 1.93 -12.88
N ALA A 241 14.00 2.15 -13.81
CA ALA A 241 15.33 2.63 -13.46
C ALA A 241 15.32 4.10 -12.99
N PRO A 242 14.67 5.05 -13.69
CA PRO A 242 14.57 6.42 -13.21
C PRO A 242 13.91 6.54 -11.83
N ALA A 243 12.83 5.79 -11.57
CA ALA A 243 12.15 5.82 -10.27
C ALA A 243 13.05 5.26 -9.15
N ALA A 244 13.75 4.15 -9.39
CA ALA A 244 14.67 3.56 -8.43
C ALA A 244 15.85 4.50 -8.12
N ILE A 245 16.47 5.08 -9.17
CA ILE A 245 17.59 6.03 -9.00
C ILE A 245 17.12 7.27 -8.25
N LEU A 246 15.94 7.80 -8.56
CA LEU A 246 15.37 8.92 -7.83
C LEU A 246 15.16 8.59 -6.35
N GLY A 247 14.74 7.37 -6.03
CA GLY A 247 14.46 6.94 -4.66
C GLY A 247 15.70 6.67 -3.81
N TYR A 248 16.78 6.14 -4.40
CA TYR A 248 17.90 5.58 -3.62
C TYR A 248 19.30 5.98 -4.12
N GLY A 249 19.39 6.63 -5.27
CA GLY A 249 20.66 6.92 -5.92
C GLY A 249 21.32 5.71 -6.59
N PRO A 250 22.32 5.93 -7.46
CA PRO A 250 22.91 4.87 -8.28
C PRO A 250 23.63 3.77 -7.47
N SER A 251 24.27 4.12 -6.35
CA SER A 251 25.05 3.17 -5.54
C SER A 251 24.18 2.07 -4.92
N ILE A 252 23.04 2.44 -4.33
CA ILE A 252 22.10 1.49 -3.72
C ILE A 252 21.35 0.71 -4.80
N VAL A 253 20.96 1.35 -5.90
CA VAL A 253 20.23 0.69 -6.99
C VAL A 253 21.08 -0.39 -7.67
N LEU A 254 22.39 -0.19 -7.77
CA LEU A 254 23.31 -1.17 -8.35
C LEU A 254 23.77 -2.25 -7.36
N ALA A 255 23.44 -2.11 -6.06
CA ALA A 255 23.69 -3.14 -5.06
C ALA A 255 22.72 -4.33 -5.23
N THR A 256 22.89 -5.35 -4.38
CA THR A 256 22.10 -6.59 -4.40
C THR A 256 21.25 -6.77 -3.14
N ASN A 257 20.79 -5.67 -2.55
CA ASN A 257 19.98 -5.67 -1.34
C ASN A 257 18.55 -6.18 -1.62
N CYS A 258 18.04 -7.10 -0.80
CA CYS A 258 16.71 -7.68 -1.02
C CYS A 258 15.57 -6.88 -0.35
N ASP A 259 15.89 -6.09 0.67
CA ASP A 259 14.96 -5.32 1.50
C ASP A 259 14.66 -3.90 0.96
N THR A 260 15.39 -3.47 -0.07
CA THR A 260 15.17 -2.20 -0.77
C THR A 260 15.25 -2.39 -2.28
N VAL A 261 14.79 -1.42 -3.08
CA VAL A 261 14.85 -1.51 -4.53
C VAL A 261 16.29 -1.39 -5.01
N SER A 262 16.82 -2.53 -5.42
CA SER A 262 18.16 -2.67 -5.98
C SER A 262 18.12 -3.55 -7.24
N LEU A 263 19.28 -4.02 -7.70
CA LEU A 263 19.44 -4.71 -8.98
C LEU A 263 18.49 -5.92 -9.17
N PRO A 264 18.22 -6.80 -8.19
CA PRO A 264 17.32 -7.94 -8.36
C PRO A 264 15.90 -7.51 -8.75
N TRP A 265 15.37 -6.49 -8.07
CA TRP A 265 14.04 -5.95 -8.32
C TRP A 265 13.97 -5.19 -9.63
N LEU A 266 15.01 -4.39 -9.93
CA LEU A 266 15.09 -3.68 -11.21
C LEU A 266 15.14 -4.65 -12.39
N ALA A 267 15.92 -5.73 -12.29
CA ALA A 267 15.99 -6.77 -13.30
C ALA A 267 14.65 -7.52 -13.46
N ALA A 268 13.94 -7.78 -12.37
CA ALA A 268 12.60 -8.37 -12.41
C ALA A 268 11.58 -7.45 -13.12
N LEU A 269 11.56 -6.17 -12.78
CA LEU A 269 10.65 -5.20 -13.39
C LEU A 269 10.96 -4.95 -14.87
N ALA A 270 12.24 -4.76 -15.22
CA ALA A 270 12.66 -4.54 -16.58
C ALA A 270 12.43 -5.79 -17.45
N GLY A 271 12.85 -6.96 -16.98
CA GLY A 271 12.65 -8.23 -17.68
C GLY A 271 11.16 -8.56 -17.86
N GLY A 272 10.36 -8.45 -16.79
CA GLY A 272 8.91 -8.65 -16.85
C GLY A 272 8.23 -7.63 -17.77
N GLY A 273 8.61 -6.36 -17.70
CA GLY A 273 8.11 -5.31 -18.58
C GLY A 273 8.44 -5.55 -20.06
N LEU A 274 9.66 -6.01 -20.38
CA LEU A 274 10.04 -6.40 -21.73
C LEU A 274 9.22 -7.57 -22.25
N ILE A 275 8.95 -8.59 -21.42
CA ILE A 275 8.07 -9.71 -21.78
C ILE A 275 6.66 -9.20 -22.10
N LEU A 276 6.08 -8.35 -21.25
CA LEU A 276 4.76 -7.77 -21.47
C LEU A 276 4.68 -6.88 -22.72
N ALA A 277 5.76 -6.16 -23.04
CA ALA A 277 5.87 -5.31 -24.21
C ALA A 277 6.01 -6.11 -25.52
N ALA A 278 6.90 -7.11 -25.52
CA ALA A 278 7.32 -7.81 -26.74
C ALA A 278 6.41 -8.99 -27.10
N VAL A 279 6.01 -9.82 -26.14
CA VAL A 279 5.28 -11.08 -26.43
C VAL A 279 3.96 -10.84 -27.16
N PRO A 280 3.11 -9.84 -26.81
CA PRO A 280 1.87 -9.62 -27.52
C PRO A 280 2.06 -9.17 -28.98
N PHE A 281 3.26 -8.71 -29.38
CA PHE A 281 3.56 -8.41 -30.77
C PHE A 281 3.55 -9.68 -31.63
N ALA A 282 4.12 -10.78 -31.13
CA ALA A 282 4.14 -12.07 -31.81
C ALA A 282 2.73 -12.67 -32.00
N TRP A 283 1.78 -12.29 -31.15
CA TRP A 283 0.39 -12.75 -31.22
C TRP A 283 -0.41 -12.21 -32.42
N ARG A 284 0.17 -11.31 -33.21
CA ARG A 284 -0.41 -10.86 -34.49
C ARG A 284 -0.23 -11.88 -35.61
N SER A 285 0.66 -12.87 -35.45
CA SER A 285 0.83 -13.93 -36.43
C SER A 285 -0.33 -14.95 -36.39
N SER A 286 -0.53 -15.64 -37.51
CA SER A 286 -1.63 -16.62 -37.68
C SER A 286 -1.57 -17.78 -36.69
N VAL A 287 -0.39 -18.12 -36.17
CA VAL A 287 -0.19 -19.22 -35.22
C VAL A 287 -0.87 -18.95 -33.87
N PHE A 288 -1.03 -17.68 -33.51
CA PHE A 288 -1.75 -17.25 -32.31
C PHE A 288 -3.13 -16.70 -32.63
N ALA A 289 -3.63 -16.82 -33.86
CA ALA A 289 -4.94 -16.33 -34.24
C ALA A 289 -6.05 -17.27 -33.76
N GLY A 290 -7.26 -16.73 -33.53
CA GLY A 290 -8.41 -17.51 -33.08
C GLY A 290 -8.59 -17.55 -31.55
N GLY A 291 -9.64 -18.24 -31.13
CA GLY A 291 -10.02 -18.43 -29.72
C GLY A 291 -10.14 -19.90 -29.33
N ASP A 292 -9.53 -20.80 -30.11
CA ASP A 292 -9.49 -22.23 -29.78
C ASP A 292 -8.52 -22.50 -28.61
N GLY A 293 -8.62 -23.69 -28.03
CA GLY A 293 -7.79 -24.07 -26.88
C GLY A 293 -6.29 -24.04 -27.19
N ARG A 294 -5.91 -24.31 -28.45
CA ARG A 294 -4.51 -24.30 -28.90
C ARG A 294 -3.94 -22.89 -28.92
N ALA A 295 -4.60 -21.92 -29.55
CA ALA A 295 -4.13 -20.54 -29.61
C ALA A 295 -4.02 -19.93 -28.21
N VAL A 296 -4.98 -20.21 -27.32
CA VAL A 296 -4.93 -19.78 -25.92
C VAL A 296 -3.74 -20.41 -25.19
N ALA A 297 -3.54 -21.73 -25.30
CA ALA A 297 -2.40 -22.42 -24.69
C ALA A 297 -1.05 -21.88 -25.19
N MET A 298 -0.96 -21.57 -26.49
CA MET A 298 0.23 -20.96 -27.07
C MET A 298 0.50 -19.55 -26.53
N ARG A 299 -0.53 -18.70 -26.40
CA ARG A 299 -0.37 -17.36 -25.80
C ARG A 299 0.08 -17.46 -24.34
N LEU A 300 -0.53 -18.36 -23.56
CA LEU A 300 -0.12 -18.63 -22.18
C LEU A 300 1.33 -19.12 -22.11
N GLY A 301 1.69 -20.11 -22.93
CA GLY A 301 3.06 -20.63 -23.01
C GLY A 301 4.08 -19.56 -23.38
N SER A 302 3.74 -18.67 -24.33
CA SER A 302 4.63 -17.58 -24.75
C SER A 302 4.89 -16.52 -23.69
N LEU A 303 4.07 -16.47 -22.62
CA LEU A 303 4.35 -15.65 -21.43
C LEU A 303 5.02 -16.46 -20.32
N ALA A 304 4.50 -17.66 -20.06
CA ALA A 304 4.94 -18.51 -18.96
C ALA A 304 6.40 -18.96 -19.14
N VAL A 305 6.80 -19.36 -20.35
CA VAL A 305 8.17 -19.84 -20.62
C VAL A 305 9.22 -18.74 -20.36
N PRO A 306 9.18 -17.55 -20.98
CA PRO A 306 10.16 -16.51 -20.69
C PRO A 306 10.03 -15.96 -19.26
N GLY A 307 8.81 -15.93 -18.68
CA GLY A 307 8.61 -15.52 -17.29
C GLY A 307 9.27 -16.47 -16.29
N LEU A 308 9.10 -17.78 -16.46
CA LEU A 308 9.76 -18.80 -15.65
C LEU A 308 11.28 -18.80 -15.84
N ALA A 309 11.75 -18.61 -17.08
CA ALA A 309 13.17 -18.49 -17.37
C ALA A 309 13.79 -17.26 -16.67
N LEU A 310 13.11 -16.11 -16.70
CA LEU A 310 13.53 -14.90 -15.98
C LEU A 310 13.55 -15.14 -14.46
N ALA A 311 12.48 -15.70 -13.90
CA ALA A 311 12.40 -15.99 -12.47
C ALA A 311 13.52 -16.96 -12.02
N ALA A 312 13.79 -18.01 -12.81
CA ALA A 312 14.88 -18.94 -12.55
C ALA A 312 16.25 -18.26 -12.64
N ALA A 313 16.48 -17.43 -13.66
CA ALA A 313 17.73 -16.67 -13.81
C ALA A 313 17.96 -15.72 -12.62
N LEU A 314 16.92 -15.02 -12.16
CA LEU A 314 17.00 -14.15 -10.99
C LEU A 314 17.24 -14.94 -9.70
N ALA A 315 16.60 -16.10 -9.54
CA ALA A 315 16.81 -16.94 -8.37
C ALA A 315 18.23 -17.52 -8.29
N VAL A 316 18.82 -17.83 -9.45
CA VAL A 316 20.23 -18.26 -9.54
C VAL A 316 21.19 -17.09 -9.32
N ALA A 317 20.90 -15.91 -9.87
CA ALA A 317 21.75 -14.73 -9.74
C ALA A 317 21.70 -14.10 -8.34
N PHE A 318 20.56 -14.19 -7.65
CA PHE A 318 20.29 -13.54 -6.36
C PHE A 318 19.61 -14.53 -5.38
N PRO A 319 20.35 -15.57 -4.91
CA PRO A 319 19.78 -16.64 -4.09
C PRO A 319 19.24 -16.15 -2.73
N ASP A 320 19.83 -15.12 -2.13
CA ASP A 320 19.36 -14.56 -0.86
C ASP A 320 17.95 -13.96 -0.97
N CYS A 321 17.67 -13.26 -2.08
CA CYS A 321 16.35 -12.70 -2.33
C CYS A 321 15.33 -13.81 -2.67
N ALA A 322 15.77 -14.86 -3.36
CA ALA A 322 14.91 -15.98 -3.75
C ALA A 322 14.50 -16.87 -2.57
N THR A 323 15.39 -17.05 -1.59
CA THR A 323 15.11 -17.83 -0.37
C THR A 323 14.28 -17.07 0.66
N GLY A 324 13.97 -15.79 0.38
CA GLY A 324 13.22 -14.94 1.30
C GLY A 324 14.02 -14.53 2.53
N ASN A 325 15.36 -14.54 2.44
CA ASN A 325 16.24 -14.00 3.47
C ASN A 325 16.24 -12.45 3.46
N TYR A 326 15.05 -11.84 3.34
CA TYR A 326 14.85 -10.39 3.34
C TYR A 326 15.39 -9.76 4.64
N TYR A 327 15.22 -10.45 5.76
CA TYR A 327 15.73 -10.04 7.07
C TYR A 327 17.15 -10.56 7.35
N GLY A 328 17.90 -11.02 6.35
CA GLY A 328 19.32 -11.33 6.51
C GLY A 328 20.16 -10.12 6.90
N VAL A 329 19.61 -8.91 6.68
CA VAL A 329 20.15 -7.63 7.16
C VAL A 329 19.91 -7.39 8.66
N VAL A 330 19.03 -8.17 9.29
CA VAL A 330 18.68 -8.05 10.71
C VAL A 330 19.35 -9.17 11.47
N ASP A 331 20.01 -8.86 12.58
CA ASP A 331 20.64 -9.89 13.39
C ASP A 331 19.58 -10.89 13.93
N PRO A 332 19.92 -12.17 14.10
CA PRO A 332 18.95 -13.18 14.51
C PRO A 332 18.29 -12.92 15.88
N LEU A 333 18.98 -12.24 16.80
CA LEU A 333 18.48 -12.00 18.15
C LEU A 333 17.44 -10.87 18.12
N SER A 334 17.72 -9.74 17.48
CA SER A 334 16.74 -8.66 17.36
C SER A 334 15.57 -9.04 16.48
N ARG A 335 15.79 -9.87 15.45
CA ARG A 335 14.68 -10.48 14.71
C ARG A 335 13.76 -11.29 15.63
N LYS A 336 14.34 -12.17 16.45
CA LYS A 336 13.57 -13.05 17.35
C LYS A 336 12.84 -12.27 18.46
N LEU A 337 13.48 -11.25 19.02
CA LEU A 337 12.95 -10.51 20.18
C LEU A 337 11.97 -9.40 19.76
N TRP A 338 12.13 -8.82 18.57
CA TRP A 338 11.32 -7.70 18.08
C TRP A 338 10.53 -8.03 16.81
N LEU A 339 11.18 -8.20 15.65
CA LEU A 339 10.44 -8.31 14.38
C LEU A 339 9.46 -9.49 14.35
N ASP A 340 9.89 -10.66 14.82
CA ASP A 340 9.06 -11.86 14.86
C ASP A 340 7.96 -11.78 15.94
N THR A 341 7.95 -10.76 16.81
CA THR A 341 6.91 -10.55 17.83
C THR A 341 5.89 -9.49 17.42
N LEU A 342 6.17 -8.69 16.38
CA LEU A 342 5.28 -7.64 15.90
C LEU A 342 3.93 -8.23 15.42
N PRO A 343 2.79 -7.83 16.01
CA PRO A 343 1.48 -8.32 15.59
C PRO A 343 1.18 -8.02 14.13
N GLN A 344 1.64 -6.86 13.63
CA GLN A 344 1.37 -6.40 12.27
C GLN A 344 1.98 -7.31 11.18
N GLU A 345 3.03 -8.07 11.52
CA GLU A 345 3.70 -9.05 10.64
C GLU A 345 3.03 -10.44 10.69
N LYS A 346 1.95 -10.60 11.47
CA LYS A 346 1.26 -11.87 11.66
C LYS A 346 -0.10 -11.90 10.98
N GLY A 347 -0.46 -13.10 10.51
CA GLY A 347 -1.75 -13.35 9.89
C GLY A 347 -2.91 -13.43 10.89
N ILE A 348 -4.11 -13.58 10.34
CA ILE A 348 -5.35 -13.45 11.11
C ILE A 348 -5.50 -14.46 12.26
N LEU A 349 -4.96 -15.68 12.11
CA LEU A 349 -5.04 -16.69 13.16
C LEU A 349 -4.26 -16.28 14.40
N HIS A 350 -3.13 -15.60 14.23
CA HIS A 350 -2.39 -15.02 15.34
C HIS A 350 -3.21 -13.93 16.04
N GLN A 351 -3.87 -13.06 15.27
CA GLN A 351 -4.74 -12.02 15.81
C GLN A 351 -5.91 -12.60 16.63
N PHE A 352 -6.50 -13.70 16.16
CA PHE A 352 -7.56 -14.42 16.87
C PHE A 352 -7.07 -15.12 18.13
N ALA A 353 -5.85 -15.65 18.12
CA ALA A 353 -5.20 -16.23 19.30
C ALA A 353 -4.94 -15.16 20.37
N ALA A 354 -4.49 -13.97 19.95
CA ALA A 354 -4.23 -12.80 20.78
C ALA A 354 -5.49 -12.04 21.24
N GLY A 355 -6.69 -12.52 20.90
CA GLY A 355 -7.95 -11.91 21.35
C GLY A 355 -8.34 -10.61 20.62
N ARG A 356 -7.73 -10.30 19.47
CA ARG A 356 -8.08 -9.12 18.64
C ARG A 356 -9.31 -9.40 17.76
N TYR A 357 -10.43 -9.71 18.39
CA TYR A 357 -11.69 -10.10 17.73
C TYR A 357 -12.31 -9.03 16.80
N PRO A 358 -12.13 -7.70 16.99
CA PRO A 358 -12.71 -6.73 16.06
C PRO A 358 -12.22 -6.91 14.62
N LEU A 359 -11.01 -7.45 14.41
CA LEU A 359 -10.43 -7.72 13.09
C LEU A 359 -11.19 -8.78 12.29
N ALA A 360 -11.99 -9.63 12.95
CA ALA A 360 -12.86 -10.61 12.29
C ALA A 360 -13.94 -9.95 11.41
N VAL A 361 -14.33 -8.71 11.72
CA VAL A 361 -15.34 -7.99 10.93
C VAL A 361 -14.86 -7.77 9.50
N PHE A 362 -13.57 -7.47 9.31
CA PHE A 362 -12.98 -7.26 7.99
C PHE A 362 -12.90 -8.58 7.20
N CYS A 363 -12.59 -9.71 7.86
CA CYS A 363 -12.63 -11.03 7.22
C CYS A 363 -14.02 -11.30 6.63
N VAL A 364 -15.07 -11.15 7.43
CA VAL A 364 -16.44 -11.42 7.01
C VAL A 364 -16.88 -10.43 5.93
N PHE A 365 -16.63 -9.14 6.15
CA PHE A 365 -17.07 -8.08 5.25
C PHE A 365 -16.40 -8.19 3.87
N TRP A 366 -15.08 -8.31 3.80
CA TRP A 366 -14.35 -8.38 2.54
C TRP A 366 -14.60 -9.69 1.78
N ALA A 367 -14.68 -10.81 2.49
CA ALA A 367 -15.06 -12.08 1.88
C ALA A 367 -16.50 -12.05 1.34
N PHE A 368 -17.43 -11.36 2.03
CA PHE A 368 -18.77 -11.13 1.51
C PHE A 368 -18.76 -10.32 0.22
N LEU A 369 -18.00 -9.23 0.12
CA LEU A 369 -17.91 -8.42 -1.11
C LEU A 369 -17.37 -9.24 -2.29
N LEU A 370 -16.32 -10.03 -2.06
CA LEU A 370 -15.75 -10.92 -3.06
C LEU A 370 -16.75 -12.01 -3.47
N ALA A 371 -17.36 -12.70 -2.50
CA ALA A 371 -18.32 -13.76 -2.77
C ALA A 371 -19.53 -13.22 -3.52
N ALA A 372 -20.16 -12.13 -3.05
CA ALA A 372 -21.35 -11.56 -3.66
C ALA A 372 -21.12 -11.14 -5.12
N THR A 373 -19.94 -10.57 -5.44
CA THR A 373 -19.64 -10.04 -6.78
C THR A 373 -19.00 -11.06 -7.73
N ALA A 374 -18.55 -12.23 -7.26
CA ALA A 374 -17.88 -13.24 -8.07
C ALA A 374 -18.66 -13.66 -9.35
N PRO A 375 -19.99 -13.90 -9.33
CA PRO A 375 -20.73 -14.26 -10.54
C PRO A 375 -20.79 -13.12 -11.55
N ALA A 376 -20.93 -11.88 -11.07
CA ALA A 376 -20.95 -10.69 -11.91
C ALA A 376 -19.58 -10.44 -12.55
N ALA A 377 -18.50 -10.60 -11.79
CA ALA A 377 -17.12 -10.56 -12.28
C ALA A 377 -16.90 -11.63 -13.37
N TRP A 378 -17.27 -12.89 -13.11
CA TRP A 378 -17.13 -13.99 -14.07
C TRP A 378 -17.91 -13.77 -15.37
N ARG A 379 -19.16 -13.29 -15.28
CA ARG A 379 -19.93 -12.96 -16.48
C ARG A 379 -19.35 -11.76 -17.22
N GLY A 380 -18.93 -10.74 -16.49
CA GLY A 380 -18.22 -9.58 -17.05
C GLY A 380 -17.06 -10.05 -17.92
N TRP A 381 -16.20 -10.91 -17.35
CA TRP A 381 -15.09 -11.56 -18.04
C TRP A 381 -15.51 -12.26 -19.33
N ARG A 382 -16.51 -13.13 -19.26
CA ARG A 382 -17.04 -13.89 -20.42
C ARG A 382 -17.65 -12.99 -21.50
N SER A 383 -18.21 -11.85 -21.11
CA SER A 383 -18.83 -10.87 -22.01
C SER A 383 -17.85 -9.84 -22.59
N GLY A 384 -16.57 -9.89 -22.21
CA GLY A 384 -15.55 -8.91 -22.62
C GLY A 384 -15.54 -7.61 -21.82
N ARG A 385 -16.49 -7.39 -20.89
CA ARG A 385 -16.49 -6.27 -19.93
C ARG A 385 -15.72 -6.66 -18.67
N ARG A 386 -14.39 -6.58 -18.76
CA ARG A 386 -13.47 -7.16 -17.76
C ARG A 386 -13.19 -6.26 -16.55
N GLU A 387 -13.71 -5.06 -16.50
CA GLU A 387 -13.37 -4.04 -15.49
C GLU A 387 -13.60 -4.58 -14.07
N LEU A 388 -14.80 -5.10 -13.80
CA LEU A 388 -15.12 -5.69 -12.49
C LEU A 388 -14.27 -6.93 -12.20
N ALA A 389 -13.98 -7.77 -13.19
CA ALA A 389 -13.19 -8.98 -13.01
C ALA A 389 -11.72 -8.69 -12.67
N VAL A 390 -11.14 -7.68 -13.31
CA VAL A 390 -9.77 -7.24 -13.01
C VAL A 390 -9.69 -6.67 -11.60
N VAL A 391 -10.63 -5.82 -11.22
CA VAL A 391 -10.72 -5.30 -9.83
C VAL A 391 -10.96 -6.42 -8.83
N TRP A 392 -11.78 -7.42 -9.17
CA TRP A 392 -12.04 -8.58 -8.32
C TRP A 392 -10.77 -9.41 -8.07
N ILE A 393 -9.92 -9.62 -9.08
CA ILE A 393 -8.64 -10.34 -8.93
C ILE A 393 -7.70 -9.58 -7.97
N VAL A 394 -7.61 -8.25 -8.10
CA VAL A 394 -6.79 -7.43 -7.20
C VAL A 394 -7.37 -7.41 -5.78
N ALA A 395 -8.69 -7.25 -5.64
CA ALA A 395 -9.38 -7.33 -4.35
C ALA A 395 -9.20 -8.70 -3.67
N LEU A 396 -9.18 -9.79 -4.45
CA LEU A 396 -8.91 -11.13 -3.93
C LEU A 396 -7.49 -11.22 -3.35
N SER A 397 -6.50 -10.62 -4.01
CA SER A 397 -5.15 -10.53 -3.44
C SER A 397 -5.11 -9.68 -2.16
N GLY A 398 -5.96 -8.63 -2.07
CA GLY A 398 -6.20 -7.89 -0.84
C GLY A 398 -6.58 -8.79 0.33
N LEU A 399 -7.69 -9.53 0.19
CA LEU A 399 -8.12 -10.44 1.24
C LEU A 399 -7.08 -11.54 1.54
N ALA A 400 -6.43 -12.09 0.51
CA ALA A 400 -5.41 -13.12 0.71
C ALA A 400 -4.20 -12.59 1.52
N THR A 401 -3.73 -11.38 1.21
CA THR A 401 -2.64 -10.72 1.95
C THR A 401 -3.08 -10.40 3.37
N TYR A 402 -4.28 -9.83 3.59
CA TYR A 402 -4.82 -9.57 4.94
C TYR A 402 -4.82 -10.81 5.84
N LEU A 403 -5.22 -11.96 5.30
CA LEU A 403 -5.26 -13.20 6.05
C LEU A 403 -3.85 -13.68 6.44
N ALA A 404 -2.84 -13.33 5.64
CA ALA A 404 -1.44 -13.70 5.85
C ALA A 404 -0.68 -12.69 6.73
N ILE A 405 -0.98 -11.39 6.63
CA ILE A 405 -0.28 -10.32 7.33
C ILE A 405 -1.25 -9.16 7.64
N GLU A 406 -1.31 -8.73 8.90
CA GLU A 406 -2.26 -7.70 9.34
C GLU A 406 -1.97 -6.33 8.72
N ARG A 407 -0.70 -5.92 8.59
CA ARG A 407 -0.33 -4.56 8.16
C ARG A 407 -0.90 -4.14 6.80
N SER A 408 -1.29 -5.10 5.95
CA SER A 408 -1.90 -4.82 4.65
C SER A 408 -3.33 -4.28 4.75
N VAL A 409 -3.97 -4.31 5.94
CA VAL A 409 -5.37 -3.92 6.19
C VAL A 409 -5.77 -2.61 5.50
N ARG A 410 -4.89 -1.61 5.47
CA ARG A 410 -5.10 -0.31 4.79
C ARG A 410 -5.19 -0.43 3.27
N ASN A 411 -4.27 -1.15 2.63
CA ASN A 411 -4.30 -1.42 1.20
C ASN A 411 -5.52 -2.28 0.84
N ASP A 412 -5.80 -3.29 1.66
CA ASP A 412 -6.89 -4.23 1.44
C ASP A 412 -8.26 -3.55 1.53
N ALA A 413 -8.43 -2.65 2.51
CA ALA A 413 -9.63 -1.83 2.64
C ALA A 413 -9.89 -1.02 1.37
N ALA A 414 -8.87 -0.33 0.84
CA ALA A 414 -9.01 0.46 -0.37
C ALA A 414 -9.32 -0.40 -1.60
N LEU A 415 -8.63 -1.53 -1.77
CA LEU A 415 -8.75 -2.40 -2.94
C LEU A 415 -10.09 -3.17 -2.94
N VAL A 416 -10.49 -3.76 -1.81
CA VAL A 416 -11.71 -4.56 -1.72
C VAL A 416 -12.96 -3.68 -1.74
N ALA A 417 -12.91 -2.47 -1.16
CA ALA A 417 -14.03 -1.53 -1.20
C ALA A 417 -14.41 -1.10 -2.62
N MET A 418 -13.54 -1.28 -3.62
CA MET A 418 -13.88 -1.09 -5.05
C MET A 418 -15.05 -1.95 -5.52
N LEU A 419 -15.34 -3.06 -4.84
CA LEU A 419 -16.46 -3.95 -5.14
C LEU A 419 -17.79 -3.43 -4.58
N MET A 420 -17.78 -2.42 -3.71
CA MET A 420 -18.98 -1.92 -3.03
C MET A 420 -20.11 -1.50 -3.96
N PRO A 421 -19.90 -0.72 -5.04
CA PRO A 421 -21.01 -0.32 -5.92
C PRO A 421 -21.72 -1.53 -6.56
N ALA A 422 -20.95 -2.55 -6.97
CA ALA A 422 -21.51 -3.78 -7.52
C ALA A 422 -22.30 -4.56 -6.47
N THR A 423 -21.79 -4.65 -5.24
CA THR A 423 -22.50 -5.30 -4.12
C THR A 423 -23.80 -4.57 -3.77
N ILE A 424 -23.78 -3.23 -3.69
CA ILE A 424 -24.98 -2.42 -3.41
C ILE A 424 -26.05 -2.66 -4.48
N ALA A 425 -25.67 -2.66 -5.76
CA ALA A 425 -26.58 -2.96 -6.86
C ALA A 425 -27.22 -4.36 -6.71
N LEU A 426 -26.43 -5.39 -6.39
CA LEU A 426 -26.94 -6.75 -6.16
C LEU A 426 -27.92 -6.81 -4.98
N VAL A 427 -27.59 -6.16 -3.86
CA VAL A 427 -28.45 -6.14 -2.65
C VAL A 427 -29.78 -5.43 -2.92
N ARG A 428 -29.79 -4.39 -3.75
CA ARG A 428 -31.02 -3.72 -4.21
C ARG A 428 -31.85 -4.53 -5.21
N GLY A 429 -31.39 -5.70 -5.62
CA GLY A 429 -32.03 -6.51 -6.65
C GLY A 429 -31.82 -5.96 -8.07
N GLU A 430 -30.87 -5.03 -8.24
CA GLU A 430 -30.42 -4.59 -9.56
C GLU A 430 -29.57 -5.68 -10.22
N ARG A 431 -29.30 -5.52 -11.52
CA ARG A 431 -28.59 -6.51 -12.34
C ARG A 431 -27.28 -5.94 -12.88
N PRO A 432 -26.26 -5.72 -12.02
CA PRO A 432 -24.95 -5.31 -12.52
C PRO A 432 -24.45 -6.37 -13.51
N PHE A 433 -24.03 -5.90 -14.69
CA PHE A 433 -23.61 -6.76 -15.80
C PHE A 433 -24.65 -7.81 -16.26
N GLY A 434 -25.93 -7.60 -15.95
CA GLY A 434 -27.05 -8.41 -16.41
C GLY A 434 -27.33 -9.68 -15.60
N LEU A 435 -26.72 -9.86 -14.43
CA LEU A 435 -27.03 -10.96 -13.51
C LEU A 435 -27.87 -10.49 -12.33
N PRO A 436 -29.07 -11.07 -12.11
CA PRO A 436 -29.70 -10.99 -10.80
C PRO A 436 -28.97 -11.94 -9.83
N ALA A 437 -28.65 -11.46 -8.62
CA ALA A 437 -28.34 -12.35 -7.50
C ALA A 437 -29.65 -12.70 -6.78
N SER A 438 -29.90 -13.99 -6.56
CA SER A 438 -31.02 -14.41 -5.71
C SER A 438 -30.74 -13.99 -4.26
N ARG A 439 -31.77 -13.64 -3.50
CA ARG A 439 -31.62 -13.35 -2.06
C ARG A 439 -30.98 -14.51 -1.30
N ARG A 440 -31.24 -15.75 -1.72
CA ARG A 440 -30.60 -16.96 -1.17
C ARG A 440 -29.10 -16.98 -1.41
N TYR A 441 -28.65 -16.59 -2.61
CA TYR A 441 -27.23 -16.48 -2.92
C TYR A 441 -26.54 -15.43 -2.06
N LEU A 442 -27.12 -14.23 -1.94
CA LEU A 442 -26.54 -13.16 -1.11
C LEU A 442 -26.49 -13.55 0.38
N ALA A 443 -27.53 -14.23 0.87
CA ALA A 443 -27.53 -14.77 2.23
C ALA A 443 -26.41 -15.81 2.42
N GLY A 444 -26.20 -16.71 1.45
CA GLY A 444 -25.08 -17.66 1.47
C GLY A 444 -23.71 -16.98 1.39
N ALA A 445 -23.57 -15.96 0.54
CA ALA A 445 -22.35 -15.17 0.37
C ALA A 445 -21.94 -14.43 1.66
N LEU A 446 -22.89 -14.14 2.56
CA LEU A 446 -22.62 -13.58 3.89
C LEU A 446 -22.45 -14.67 4.96
N ALA A 447 -23.35 -15.65 4.98
CA ALA A 447 -23.39 -16.70 6.00
C ALA A 447 -22.17 -17.61 5.96
N VAL A 448 -21.64 -17.93 4.77
CA VAL A 448 -20.46 -18.80 4.64
C VAL A 448 -19.20 -18.12 5.22
N PRO A 449 -18.81 -16.89 4.82
CA PRO A 449 -17.70 -16.20 5.46
C PRO A 449 -17.88 -15.99 6.96
N LEU A 450 -19.10 -15.68 7.41
CA LEU A 450 -19.39 -15.54 8.83
C LEU A 450 -19.15 -16.84 9.59
N ALA A 451 -19.69 -17.96 9.09
CA ALA A 451 -19.52 -19.27 9.70
C ALA A 451 -18.06 -19.73 9.69
N VAL A 452 -17.34 -19.52 8.58
CA VAL A 452 -15.91 -19.88 8.47
C VAL A 452 -15.08 -19.03 9.42
N THR A 453 -15.31 -17.71 9.49
CA THR A 453 -14.56 -16.81 10.38
C THR A 453 -14.84 -17.16 11.84
N LEU A 454 -16.10 -17.42 12.20
CA LEU A 454 -16.47 -17.81 13.56
C LEU A 454 -15.88 -19.19 13.92
N ALA A 455 -15.96 -20.16 13.02
CA ALA A 455 -15.37 -21.49 13.23
C ALA A 455 -13.85 -21.39 13.42
N ALA A 456 -13.16 -20.63 12.56
CA ALA A 456 -11.73 -20.37 12.71
C ALA A 456 -11.42 -19.68 14.03
N TYR A 457 -12.20 -18.67 14.41
CA TYR A 457 -12.04 -17.98 15.68
C TYR A 457 -12.20 -18.92 16.90
N VAL A 458 -13.24 -19.77 16.92
CA VAL A 458 -13.47 -20.72 18.01
C VAL A 458 -12.40 -21.82 18.03
N ALA A 459 -11.98 -22.30 16.86
CA ALA A 459 -10.97 -23.35 16.74
C ALA A 459 -9.55 -22.86 17.07
N THR A 460 -9.28 -21.55 16.97
CA THR A 460 -7.96 -20.98 17.25
C THR A 460 -7.70 -20.97 18.76
N PRO A 461 -6.67 -21.69 19.26
CA PRO A 461 -6.29 -21.68 20.67
C PRO A 461 -5.96 -20.26 21.13
N LYS A 462 -6.51 -19.85 22.28
CA LYS A 462 -6.26 -18.52 22.83
C LYS A 462 -4.96 -18.51 23.59
N THR A 463 -4.09 -17.58 23.24
CA THR A 463 -2.85 -17.33 23.95
C THR A 463 -3.09 -16.19 24.94
N PRO A 464 -3.06 -16.44 26.26
CA PRO A 464 -3.19 -15.36 27.22
C PRO A 464 -2.07 -14.35 26.98
N PHE A 465 -2.39 -13.07 26.97
CA PHE A 465 -1.38 -12.03 26.93
C PHE A 465 -0.59 -12.08 28.24
N VAL A 466 0.72 -12.29 28.13
CA VAL A 466 1.65 -12.24 29.25
C VAL A 466 2.56 -11.06 28.99
N PHE A 467 2.45 -10.02 29.82
CA PHE A 467 3.34 -8.86 29.73
C PHE A 467 4.77 -9.28 30.07
N THR A 468 5.69 -9.00 29.17
CA THR A 468 7.12 -9.30 29.31
C THR A 468 7.95 -8.02 29.32
N VAL A 469 9.23 -8.15 29.69
CA VAL A 469 10.19 -7.04 29.57
C VAL A 469 10.32 -6.55 28.12
N LEU A 470 10.14 -7.44 27.13
CA LEU A 470 10.14 -7.05 25.71
C LEU A 470 8.96 -6.14 25.37
N ASP A 471 7.78 -6.40 25.93
CA ASP A 471 6.63 -5.53 25.76
C ASP A 471 6.93 -4.14 26.33
N GLN A 472 7.59 -4.06 27.49
CA GLN A 472 8.01 -2.77 28.06
C GLN A 472 9.03 -2.02 27.19
N LEU A 473 9.85 -2.73 26.41
CA LEU A 473 10.78 -2.12 25.47
C LEU A 473 10.09 -1.63 24.19
N HIS A 474 8.99 -2.27 23.77
CA HIS A 474 8.22 -1.87 22.58
C HIS A 474 7.14 -0.81 22.87
N PHE A 475 6.52 -0.86 24.05
CA PHE A 475 5.51 0.11 24.46
C PHE A 475 6.18 1.34 25.07
N ASP A 476 6.15 2.45 24.33
CA ASP A 476 6.68 3.73 24.78
C ASP A 476 5.79 4.35 25.88
N TYR A 477 6.17 4.10 27.13
CA TYR A 477 5.60 4.74 28.31
C TYR A 477 6.36 6.00 28.76
N CYS A 478 7.48 6.34 28.12
CA CYS A 478 8.38 7.44 28.51
C CYS A 478 8.20 8.67 27.59
N LYS A 479 6.96 9.04 27.30
CA LYS A 479 6.64 10.16 26.38
C LYS A 479 6.97 11.56 26.95
N ALA A 480 7.04 11.68 28.28
CA ALA A 480 7.26 12.93 29.01
C ALA A 480 8.66 13.02 29.64
N VAL A 481 9.67 12.44 29.00
CA VAL A 481 11.07 12.56 29.45
C VAL A 481 11.55 13.98 29.20
N ASP A 482 12.01 14.65 30.27
CA ASP A 482 12.79 15.87 30.18
C ASP A 482 14.26 15.50 29.93
N ALA A 483 14.73 15.79 28.72
CA ALA A 483 16.08 15.51 28.28
C ALA A 483 16.98 16.77 28.33
N GLY A 484 16.53 17.88 28.94
CA GLY A 484 17.25 19.16 28.99
C GLY A 484 18.66 19.07 29.59
N VAL A 485 18.91 18.11 30.48
CA VAL A 485 20.25 17.83 31.03
C VAL A 485 21.28 17.47 29.95
N LEU A 486 20.83 17.03 28.77
CA LEU A 486 21.72 16.69 27.66
C LEU A 486 22.34 17.93 27.00
N ASP A 487 21.72 19.10 27.10
CA ASP A 487 22.29 20.34 26.56
C ASP A 487 23.57 20.78 27.29
N ASP A 488 23.77 20.29 28.52
CA ASP A 488 24.92 20.62 29.36
C ASP A 488 26.12 19.65 29.16
N ILE A 489 25.98 18.62 28.32
CA ILE A 489 27.06 17.65 28.08
C ILE A 489 27.60 17.73 26.64
N PRO A 490 28.87 17.37 26.40
CA PRO A 490 29.42 17.29 25.05
C PRO A 490 28.62 16.34 24.14
N PRO A 491 28.64 16.54 22.80
CA PRO A 491 28.08 15.60 21.83
C PRO A 491 28.47 14.17 22.17
N ALA A 492 27.45 13.31 22.26
CA ALA A 492 27.58 11.98 22.79
C ALA A 492 26.64 11.03 22.05
N ARG A 493 26.98 9.75 22.08
CA ARG A 493 26.10 8.68 21.64
C ARG A 493 25.36 8.12 22.85
N ILE A 494 24.03 8.14 22.80
CA ILE A 494 23.16 7.86 23.94
C ILE A 494 22.38 6.57 23.68
N MET A 495 22.52 5.62 24.59
CA MET A 495 21.66 4.46 24.66
C MET A 495 20.44 4.81 25.52
N ALA A 496 19.27 4.86 24.90
CA ALA A 496 18.02 5.24 25.55
C ALA A 496 16.86 4.33 25.11
N PRO A 497 15.83 4.13 25.96
CA PRO A 497 14.58 3.51 25.52
C PRO A 497 13.97 4.28 24.34
N LEU A 498 13.21 3.61 23.48
CA LEU A 498 12.72 4.16 22.20
C LEU A 498 12.02 5.52 22.32
N GLY A 499 11.16 5.70 23.33
CA GLY A 499 10.49 6.98 23.56
C GLY A 499 11.40 8.13 23.93
N ALA A 500 12.39 7.85 24.78
CA ALA A 500 13.41 8.82 25.13
C ALA A 500 14.33 9.10 23.93
N ALA A 501 14.71 8.06 23.17
CA ALA A 501 15.51 8.20 21.95
C ALA A 501 14.82 9.14 20.93
N ARG A 502 13.50 9.01 20.75
CA ARG A 502 12.69 9.95 19.96
C ARG A 502 12.87 11.40 20.44
N LYS A 503 12.70 11.66 21.74
CA LYS A 503 12.84 13.01 22.31
C LYS A 503 14.24 13.59 22.17
N ILE A 504 15.26 12.76 22.34
CA ILE A 504 16.65 13.14 22.16
C ILE A 504 16.90 13.58 20.72
N VAL A 505 16.47 12.78 19.73
CA VAL A 505 16.69 13.12 18.31
C VAL A 505 15.86 14.33 17.87
N GLU A 506 14.66 14.52 18.40
CA GLU A 506 13.81 15.68 18.10
C GLU A 506 14.38 16.99 18.70
N GLY A 507 14.84 16.96 19.96
CA GLY A 507 15.17 18.15 20.74
C GLY A 507 16.65 18.45 20.90
N HIS A 508 17.52 17.44 20.77
CA HIS A 508 18.94 17.53 21.07
C HIS A 508 19.81 16.95 19.93
N PRO A 509 19.78 17.56 18.73
CA PRO A 509 20.39 17.02 17.52
C PRO A 509 21.92 16.90 17.57
N GLN A 510 22.57 17.49 18.57
CA GLN A 510 24.00 17.30 18.84
C GLN A 510 24.35 15.89 19.33
N HIS A 511 23.37 15.12 19.81
CA HIS A 511 23.56 13.74 20.23
C HIS A 511 23.08 12.76 19.16
N SER A 512 23.65 11.56 19.17
CA SER A 512 23.12 10.43 18.41
C SER A 512 22.51 9.40 19.35
N VAL A 513 21.51 8.65 18.88
CA VAL A 513 20.89 7.56 19.64
C VAL A 513 21.27 6.20 19.07
N ALA A 514 21.40 5.23 19.97
CA ALA A 514 21.84 3.88 19.61
C ALA A 514 20.74 2.98 19.04
N ALA A 515 19.50 3.12 19.53
CA ALA A 515 18.40 2.21 19.20
C ALA A 515 17.18 2.97 18.67
N PHE A 516 16.61 2.43 17.59
CA PHE A 516 15.35 2.90 17.00
C PHE A 516 14.60 1.71 16.39
N THR A 517 13.26 1.73 16.34
CA THR A 517 12.44 0.64 15.77
C THR A 517 12.40 0.68 14.24
N VAL A 518 13.57 0.65 13.61
CA VAL A 518 13.71 0.46 12.17
C VAL A 518 14.64 -0.71 11.90
N HIS A 519 14.28 -1.57 10.95
CA HIS A 519 14.91 -2.88 10.82
C HIS A 519 16.41 -2.84 10.44
N ARG A 520 16.88 -1.77 9.79
CA ARG A 520 18.33 -1.56 9.55
C ARG A 520 19.09 -0.94 10.72
N ALA A 521 18.39 -0.41 11.74
CA ALA A 521 18.99 0.00 13.01
C ALA A 521 18.87 -1.11 14.08
N ALA A 522 18.37 -2.28 13.70
CA ALA A 522 18.03 -3.37 14.59
C ALA A 522 19.17 -4.20 15.20
N PRO A 523 20.44 -4.24 14.71
CA PRO A 523 21.50 -5.10 15.26
C PRO A 523 21.72 -5.09 16.78
N GLU A 524 21.07 -4.19 17.52
CA GLU A 524 21.36 -3.87 18.92
C GLU A 524 20.12 -3.72 19.83
N LEU A 525 18.93 -4.13 19.37
CA LEU A 525 17.84 -4.44 20.32
C LEU A 525 18.17 -5.70 21.16
N ALA A 526 19.14 -6.47 20.69
CA ALA A 526 19.89 -7.45 21.44
C ALA A 526 20.85 -6.78 22.45
N PRO A 527 20.75 -7.04 23.77
CA PRO A 527 21.86 -6.73 24.65
C PRO A 527 23.08 -7.50 24.14
N GLN A 528 24.14 -6.79 23.73
CA GLN A 528 25.44 -7.39 23.52
C GLN A 528 25.93 -7.88 24.89
N VAL A 529 25.57 -9.11 25.22
CA VAL A 529 26.18 -9.84 26.33
C VAL A 529 27.59 -10.19 25.87
N VAL A 530 28.56 -9.34 26.22
CA VAL A 530 29.98 -9.71 26.27
C VAL A 530 30.27 -10.23 27.67
#